data_AF-A0A1C4XYP2-F1
#
_entry.id   AF-A0A1C4XYP2-F1
#
_cell.length_a   1.000
_cell.length_b   1.000
_cell.length_c   1.000
_cell.angle_alpha   90.00
_cell.angle_beta   90.00
_cell.angle_gamma   90.00
#
_symmetry.space_group_name_H-M   'P 1'
#
loop_
_entity.id
_entity.type
_entity.pdbx_description
1 polymer ?
#
loop_
_entity_poly.entity_id
_entity_poly.type
_entity_poly.pdbx_seq_one_letter_code
_entity_poly.pdbx_strand_id
1 'polypeptide(L)' 'MTTRERTYAKASNQRAAQFTELWITGSPEDIAALVQAVARSGRLVYVSAPTRAPGDDNRHRRYLRLRAR' A
#
# COMPACT_ATOMS: atom_id res chain seq x y z
N MET A 1 26.71 10.91 12.18
CA MET A 1 26.01 9.61 12.10
C MET A 1 26.54 8.64 13.16
N THR A 2 25.83 8.55 14.27
CA THR A 2 26.13 7.78 15.46
C THR A 2 25.60 6.34 15.38
N THR A 3 26.12 5.42 16.19
CA THR A 3 25.72 3.99 16.22
C THR A 3 24.23 3.78 16.50
N ARG A 4 23.61 4.71 17.26
CA ARG A 4 22.16 4.73 17.52
C ARG A 4 21.36 5.02 16.25
N GLU A 5 21.79 6.00 15.45
CA GLU A 5 21.14 6.34 14.18
C GLU A 5 21.19 5.19 13.17
N ARG A 6 22.30 4.45 13.10
CA ARG A 6 22.41 3.26 12.22
C ARG A 6 21.50 2.12 12.66
N THR A 7 21.37 1.90 13.97
CA THR A 7 20.50 0.83 14.51
C THR A 7 19.04 1.16 14.24
N TYR A 8 18.63 2.41 14.43
CA TYR A 8 17.28 2.86 14.14
C TYR A 8 16.96 2.78 12.64
N ALA A 9 17.88 3.23 11.79
CA ALA A 9 17.75 3.12 10.34
C ALA A 9 17.64 1.65 9.88
N LYS A 10 18.43 0.75 10.46
CA LYS A 10 18.37 -0.69 10.16
C LYS A 10 17.04 -1.31 10.58
N ALA A 11 16.55 -1.01 11.78
CA ALA A 11 15.27 -1.52 12.27
C ALA A 11 14.08 -0.97 11.46
N SER A 12 14.15 0.30 11.07
CA SER A 12 13.16 0.93 10.18
C SER A 12 13.15 0.26 8.79
N ASN A 13 14.32 0.06 8.19
CA ASN A 13 14.45 -0.62 6.90
C ASN A 13 13.99 -2.08 6.96
N GLN A 14 14.29 -2.81 8.03
CA GLN A 14 13.80 -4.17 8.21
C GLN A 14 12.28 -4.23 8.34
N ARG A 15 11.65 -3.28 9.03
CA ARG A 15 10.18 -3.18 9.06
C ARG A 15 9.60 -2.78 7.72
N ALA A 16 10.25 -1.90 6.96
CA ALA A 16 9.81 -1.53 5.62
C ALA A 16 9.84 -2.75 4.66
N ALA A 17 10.87 -3.60 4.75
CA ALA A 17 11.00 -4.81 3.95
C ALA A 17 9.90 -5.88 4.22
N GLN A 18 9.17 -5.76 5.33
CA GLN A 18 8.05 -6.66 5.67
C GLN A 18 6.75 -6.30 4.95
N PHE A 19 6.72 -5.21 4.18
CA PHE A 19 5.53 -4.78 3.49
C PHE A 19 5.80 -4.46 2.03
N THR A 20 4.81 -4.73 1.20
CA THR A 20 4.75 -4.26 -0.18
C THR A 20 3.79 -3.08 -0.24
N GLU A 21 4.29 -1.92 -0.61
CA GLU A 21 3.53 -0.69 -0.77
C GLU A 21 3.22 -0.47 -2.25
N LEU A 22 1.97 -0.20 -2.58
CA LEU A 22 1.53 -0.08 -3.96
C LEU A 22 0.40 0.93 -4.14
N TRP A 23 0.44 1.60 -5.29
CA TRP A 23 -0.62 2.48 -5.76
C TRP A 23 -1.39 1.78 -6.86
N ILE A 24 -2.71 1.70 -6.70
CA ILE A 24 -3.62 1.19 -7.74
C ILE A 24 -4.45 2.34 -8.27
N THR A 25 -4.67 2.35 -9.58
CA THR A 25 -5.55 3.29 -10.27
C THR A 25 -6.45 2.52 -11.22
N GLY A 26 -7.74 2.78 -11.22
CA GLY A 26 -8.71 2.07 -12.05
C GLY A 26 -10.12 2.62 -11.89
N SER A 27 -11.11 1.93 -12.45
CA SER A 27 -12.52 2.21 -12.13
C SER A 27 -12.79 1.95 -10.63
N PRO A 28 -13.79 2.62 -10.02
CA PRO A 28 -14.19 2.33 -8.65
C PRO A 28 -14.46 0.83 -8.41
N GLU A 29 -15.11 0.18 -9.38
CA GLU A 29 -15.55 -1.21 -9.32
C GLU A 29 -14.35 -2.16 -9.36
N ASP A 30 -13.41 -1.94 -10.28
CA ASP A 30 -12.20 -2.77 -10.39
C ASP A 30 -11.33 -2.64 -9.13
N ILE A 31 -11.19 -1.41 -8.61
CA ILE A 31 -10.47 -1.18 -7.35
C ILE A 31 -11.14 -1.90 -6.19
N ALA A 32 -12.46 -1.84 -6.09
CA ALA A 32 -13.20 -2.54 -5.04
C ALA A 32 -13.00 -4.06 -5.13
N ALA A 33 -13.09 -4.63 -6.33
CA ALA A 33 -12.87 -6.05 -6.57
C ALA A 33 -11.45 -6.49 -6.19
N LEU A 34 -10.43 -5.71 -6.59
CA LEU A 34 -9.03 -6.01 -6.28
C LEU A 34 -8.76 -5.91 -4.76
N VAL A 35 -9.26 -4.85 -4.11
CA VAL A 35 -9.12 -4.70 -2.65
C VAL A 35 -9.76 -5.88 -1.92
N GLN A 36 -10.94 -6.34 -2.35
CA GLN A 36 -11.60 -7.50 -1.76
C GLN A 36 -10.81 -8.80 -1.97
N ALA A 37 -10.28 -9.03 -3.18
CA ALA A 37 -9.44 -10.19 -3.45
C ALA A 37 -8.19 -10.21 -2.56
N VAL A 38 -7.53 -9.08 -2.40
CA VAL A 38 -6.33 -8.95 -1.57
C VAL A 38 -6.67 -9.04 -0.07
N ALA A 39 -7.80 -8.49 0.37
CA ALA A 39 -8.28 -8.65 1.75
C ALA A 39 -8.51 -10.13 2.10
N ARG A 40 -9.13 -10.90 1.21
CA ARG A 40 -9.34 -12.35 1.40
C ARG A 40 -8.05 -13.15 1.50
N SER A 41 -6.96 -12.67 0.88
CA SER A 41 -5.65 -13.31 1.03
C SER A 41 -5.02 -13.15 2.42
N GLY A 42 -5.61 -12.32 3.30
CA GLY A 42 -5.07 -12.02 4.63
C GLY A 42 -3.81 -11.15 4.62
N ARG A 43 -3.38 -10.69 3.44
CA ARG A 43 -2.16 -9.88 3.27
C ARG A 43 -2.42 -8.38 3.34
N LEU A 44 -3.68 -7.94 3.19
CA LEU A 44 -4.01 -6.52 3.23
C LEU A 44 -3.83 -5.99 4.67
N VAL A 45 -2.93 -5.02 4.83
CA VAL A 45 -2.65 -4.38 6.13
C VAL A 45 -3.28 -3.00 6.21
N TYR A 46 -3.26 -2.26 5.10
CA TYR A 46 -3.86 -0.94 5.01
C TYR A 46 -4.37 -0.66 3.60
N VAL A 47 -5.48 0.07 3.52
CA VAL A 47 -6.03 0.65 2.30
C VAL A 47 -6.42 2.09 2.57
N SER A 48 -5.99 3.01 1.71
CA SER A 48 -6.39 4.42 1.80
C SER A 48 -7.84 4.62 1.36
N ALA A 49 -8.39 5.78 1.75
CA ALA A 49 -9.62 6.28 1.13
C ALA A 49 -9.44 6.40 -0.40
N PRO A 50 -10.52 6.21 -1.19
CA PRO A 50 -10.49 6.46 -2.62
C PRO A 50 -10.27 7.95 -2.89
N THR A 51 -9.33 8.27 -3.78
CA THR A 51 -9.15 9.63 -4.29
C THR A 51 -9.33 9.60 -5.80
N ARG A 52 -10.00 10.60 -6.40
CA ARG A 52 -10.07 10.69 -7.87
C ARG A 52 -8.67 10.86 -8.45
N ALA A 53 -8.39 10.17 -9.54
CA ALA A 53 -7.13 10.29 -10.24
C ALA A 53 -7.12 11.60 -11.05
N PRO A 54 -6.01 12.35 -11.04
CA PRO A 54 -5.92 13.55 -11.86
C PRO A 54 -5.93 13.19 -13.35
N GLY A 55 -6.79 13.86 -14.14
CA GLY A 55 -6.81 13.75 -15.60
C GLY A 55 -7.76 12.71 -16.21
N ASP A 56 -8.50 11.94 -15.39
CA ASP A 56 -9.56 11.03 -15.86
C ASP A 56 -10.72 11.06 -14.85
N ASP A 57 -11.90 11.51 -15.30
CA ASP A 57 -13.05 11.78 -14.44
C ASP A 57 -13.59 10.54 -13.72
N ASN A 58 -13.35 9.35 -14.27
CA ASN A 58 -13.92 8.13 -13.72
C ASN A 58 -12.91 7.22 -13.02
N ARG A 59 -11.62 7.58 -13.04
CA ARG A 59 -10.59 6.80 -12.36
C ARG A 59 -10.43 7.22 -10.91
N HIS A 60 -10.33 6.22 -10.06
CA HIS A 60 -9.95 6.37 -8.67
C HIS A 60 -8.54 5.82 -8.47
N ARG A 61 -7.87 6.34 -7.45
CA ARG A 61 -6.57 5.90 -7.00
C ARG A 61 -6.64 5.56 -5.52
N ARG A 62 -6.00 4.45 -5.14
CA ARG A 62 -5.82 4.06 -3.73
C ARG A 62 -4.40 3.57 -3.50
N TYR A 63 -3.91 3.84 -2.30
CA TYR A 63 -2.70 3.25 -1.78
C TYR A 63 -3.04 2.01 -0.96
N LEU A 64 -2.29 0.93 -1.18
CA LEU A 64 -2.38 -0.31 -0.43
C LEU A 64 -1.04 -0.63 0.21
N ARG A 65 -1.09 -1.14 1.44
CA ARG A 65 0.05 -1.76 2.10
C ARG A 65 -0.27 -3.22 2.37
N LEU A 66 0.56 -4.10 1.82
CA LEU A 66 0.42 -5.54 1.95
C LEU A 66 1.54 -6.10 2.81
N ARG A 67 1.30 -7.18 3.53
CA ARG A 67 2.36 -7.95 4.16
C ARG A 67 3.19 -8.66 3.07
N ALA A 68 4.50 -8.49 3.12
CA ALA A 68 5.45 -9.26 2.33
C ALA A 68 5.32 -10.75 2.71
N ARG A 69 5.54 -11.63 1.73
CA ARG A 69 5.36 -13.08 1.93
C ARG A 69 6.47 -13.65 2.81
#